data_AF-A0A662TGL6-F1
#
_entry.id   AF-A0A662TGL6-F1
#
_cell.length_a   1.000
_cell.length_b   1.000
_cell.length_c   1.000
_cell.angle_alpha   90.00
_cell.angle_beta   90.00
_cell.angle_gamma   90.00
#
_symmetry.space_group_name_H-M   'P 1'
#
loop_
_entity.id
_entity.type
_entity.pdbx_description
1 polymer ?
#
loop_
_entity_poly.entity_id
_entity_poly.type
_entity_poly.pdbx_seq_one_letter_code
_entity_poly.pdbx_strand_id
1 'polypeptide(L)'
;MRRILIIAEKPSAAKKIAYALSDKGVRIVKVGKTPIYATTFKGQQIYVAYAMGHLYNIVQKSGGWIFPVYNIKWERTSPKDRSYNERIKETIQAIAKIAREVDEIVVACDYDIEGSLIGYNVVKYACGEKYFKKSSRMIFSTLTRNELRKAFDRRLKTLDWPVIEAGKMRHEIDWIFGINLSRALTLSLRRVGDRERILSIGRVQGPTLKLLAEREIDINTHVPLPYWKARAIVEINGVKFYP
;
A
#
# COMPACT_ATOMS: atom_id res chain seq x y z
N MET A 1 -2.87 -33.57 7.02
CA MET A 1 -2.93 -32.29 7.76
C MET A 1 -2.75 -31.15 6.75
N ARG A 2 -3.76 -30.28 6.59
CA ARG A 2 -3.70 -29.16 5.63
C ARG A 2 -2.67 -28.12 6.08
N ARG A 3 -1.90 -27.60 5.14
CA ARG A 3 -0.85 -26.59 5.36
C ARG A 3 -1.24 -25.27 4.70
N ILE A 4 -1.15 -24.19 5.46
CA ILE A 4 -1.60 -22.85 5.06
C ILE A 4 -0.44 -21.88 5.16
N LEU A 5 -0.25 -21.06 4.12
CA LEU A 5 0.59 -19.86 4.21
C LEU A 5 -0.29 -18.61 4.33
N ILE A 6 -0.17 -17.90 5.45
CA ILE A 6 -0.78 -16.60 5.66
C ILE A 6 0.23 -15.50 5.32
N ILE A 7 -0.17 -14.55 4.47
CA ILE A 7 0.65 -13.40 4.08
C ILE A 7 0.08 -12.14 4.75
N ALA A 8 0.84 -11.57 5.68
CA ALA A 8 0.52 -10.27 6.27
C ALA A 8 1.32 -9.13 5.61
N GLU A 9 0.96 -7.88 5.89
CA GLU A 9 1.71 -6.75 5.35
C GLU A 9 3.00 -6.49 6.14
N LYS A 10 2.89 -6.42 7.47
CA LYS A 10 3.97 -5.98 8.38
C LYS A 10 4.42 -7.11 9.31
N PRO A 11 5.69 -7.11 9.78
CA PRO A 11 6.17 -8.10 10.75
C PRO A 11 5.35 -8.14 12.04
N SER A 12 4.87 -6.98 12.51
CA SER A 12 4.04 -6.85 13.70
C SER A 12 2.66 -7.49 13.53
N ALA A 13 2.04 -7.33 12.36
CA ALA A 13 0.77 -7.98 12.01
C ALA A 13 0.94 -9.50 11.90
N ALA A 14 1.99 -9.98 11.21
CA ALA A 14 2.30 -11.40 11.12
C ALA A 14 2.47 -12.05 12.49
N LYS A 15 3.18 -11.38 13.42
CA LYS A 15 3.31 -11.85 14.80
C LYS A 15 1.95 -11.97 15.47
N LYS A 16 1.12 -10.92 15.46
CA LYS A 16 -0.20 -10.95 16.11
C LYS A 16 -1.11 -12.03 15.51
N ILE A 17 -1.10 -12.21 14.20
CA ILE A 17 -1.85 -13.26 13.49
C ILE A 17 -1.37 -14.65 13.95
N ALA A 18 -0.06 -14.89 13.96
CA ALA A 18 0.49 -16.18 14.37
C ALA A 18 0.12 -16.54 15.81
N TYR A 19 0.23 -15.60 16.75
CA TYR A 19 -0.13 -15.84 18.15
C TYR A 19 -1.65 -15.96 18.36
N ALA A 20 -2.47 -15.26 17.56
CA ALA A 20 -3.92 -15.40 17.63
C ALA A 20 -4.38 -16.78 17.13
N LEU A 21 -3.79 -17.24 16.02
CA LEU A 21 -4.06 -18.52 15.38
C LEU A 21 -3.10 -19.61 15.88
N SER A 22 -2.96 -19.73 17.20
CA SER A 22 -2.11 -20.76 17.82
C SER A 22 -2.85 -21.49 18.92
N ASP A 23 -2.77 -22.83 18.88
CA ASP A 23 -3.25 -23.73 19.93
C ASP A 23 -2.12 -24.20 20.86
N LYS A 24 -0.91 -24.43 20.32
CA LYS A 24 0.24 -25.02 21.04
C LYS A 24 1.48 -24.11 21.09
N GLY A 25 1.31 -22.80 20.87
CA GLY A 25 2.39 -21.83 20.80
C GLY A 25 2.97 -21.63 19.38
N VAL A 26 3.82 -20.61 19.24
CA VAL A 26 4.37 -20.17 17.96
C VAL A 26 5.88 -20.43 17.91
N ARG A 27 6.34 -21.12 16.87
CA ARG A 27 7.75 -21.30 16.56
C ARG A 27 8.18 -20.33 15.47
N ILE A 28 9.40 -19.82 15.54
CA ILE A 28 9.99 -19.05 14.43
C ILE A 28 10.86 -20.00 13.59
N VAL A 29 10.52 -20.12 12.32
CA VAL A 29 11.30 -20.83 11.30
C VAL A 29 12.05 -19.80 10.49
N LYS A 30 13.39 -19.85 10.51
CA LYS A 30 14.22 -18.98 9.67
C LYS A 30 14.37 -19.60 8.30
N VAL A 31 13.92 -18.89 7.26
CA VAL A 31 14.20 -19.24 5.86
C VAL A 31 15.19 -18.21 5.34
N GLY A 32 16.46 -18.59 5.29
CA GLY A 32 17.54 -17.61 5.15
C GLY A 32 17.57 -16.68 6.36
N LYS A 33 17.53 -15.36 6.12
CA LYS A 33 17.43 -14.34 7.18
C LYS A 33 16.00 -13.89 7.48
N THR A 34 15.01 -14.39 6.75
CA THR A 34 13.61 -13.99 6.91
C THR A 34 12.92 -14.90 7.93
N PRO A 35 12.40 -14.36 9.04
CA PRO A 35 11.62 -15.12 10.01
C PRO A 35 10.19 -15.39 9.49
N ILE A 36 9.77 -16.64 9.57
CA ILE A 36 8.40 -17.09 9.30
C ILE A 36 7.86 -17.73 10.58
N TYR A 37 6.67 -17.34 10.99
CA TYR A 37 6.04 -17.94 12.17
C TYR A 37 5.35 -19.24 11.77
N ALA A 38 5.55 -20.31 12.53
CA ALA A 38 4.93 -21.61 12.32
C ALA A 38 4.15 -22.01 13.57
N THR A 39 2.92 -22.47 13.39
CA THR A 39 2.06 -22.92 14.49
C THR A 39 1.01 -23.92 14.00
N THR A 40 0.22 -24.44 14.93
CA THR A 40 -0.94 -25.28 14.63
C THR A 40 -2.20 -24.62 15.16
N PHE A 41 -3.26 -24.67 14.37
CA PHE A 41 -4.56 -24.13 14.73
C PHE A 41 -5.66 -24.99 14.13
N LYS A 42 -6.59 -25.48 14.95
CA LYS A 42 -7.72 -26.33 14.52
C LYS A 42 -7.29 -27.50 13.63
N GLY A 43 -6.20 -28.18 14.02
CA GLY A 43 -5.66 -29.33 13.28
C GLY A 43 -5.00 -28.99 11.93
N GLN A 44 -4.72 -27.71 11.65
CA GLN A 44 -4.05 -27.25 10.44
C GLN A 44 -2.66 -26.70 10.77
N GLN A 45 -1.70 -26.91 9.88
CA GLN A 45 -0.36 -26.34 9.99
C GLN A 45 -0.39 -24.94 9.36
N ILE A 46 -0.07 -23.91 10.14
CA ILE A 46 -0.08 -22.52 9.70
C ILE A 46 1.33 -21.97 9.68
N TYR A 47 1.73 -21.42 8.53
CA TYR A 47 2.89 -20.56 8.37
C TYR A 47 2.41 -19.13 8.18
N VAL A 48 3.02 -18.16 8.86
CA VAL A 48 2.69 -16.73 8.71
C VAL A 48 3.95 -15.98 8.29
N ALA A 49 3.92 -15.43 7.07
CA ALA A 49 4.96 -14.58 6.49
C ALA A 49 4.44 -13.13 6.34
N TYR A 50 5.33 -12.22 5.94
CA TYR A 50 4.97 -10.81 5.72
C TYR A 50 5.70 -10.19 4.53
N ALA A 51 5.08 -9.20 3.88
CA ALA A 51 5.61 -8.56 2.67
C ALA A 51 6.54 -7.35 2.92
N MET A 52 6.49 -6.70 4.10
CA MET A 52 7.20 -5.43 4.38
C MET A 52 6.81 -4.29 3.43
N GLY A 53 5.52 -4.23 3.03
CA GLY A 53 5.00 -3.28 2.04
C GLY A 53 5.05 -3.83 0.60
N HIS A 54 5.24 -2.94 -0.37
CA HIS A 54 5.25 -3.27 -1.80
C HIS A 54 6.54 -3.99 -2.24
N LEU A 55 6.51 -5.33 -2.27
CA LEU A 55 7.58 -6.17 -2.84
C LEU A 55 7.70 -6.06 -4.36
N TYR A 56 6.64 -5.60 -5.03
CA TYR A 56 6.55 -5.41 -6.47
C TYR A 56 6.00 -4.02 -6.77
N ASN A 57 6.51 -3.40 -7.82
CA ASN A 57 6.13 -2.06 -8.27
C ASN A 57 6.08 -2.00 -9.80
N ILE A 58 5.44 -0.96 -10.34
CA ILE A 58 5.36 -0.72 -11.77
C ILE A 58 6.66 -0.08 -12.28
N VAL A 59 7.17 -0.62 -13.39
CA VAL A 59 8.34 -0.12 -14.10
C VAL A 59 8.05 -0.01 -15.61
N GLN A 60 8.86 0.78 -16.30
CA GLN A 60 8.89 0.83 -17.75
C GLN A 60 9.45 -0.48 -18.30
N LYS A 61 8.80 -1.07 -19.31
CA LYS A 61 9.28 -2.30 -19.95
C LYS A 61 10.53 -2.05 -20.81
N SER A 62 10.58 -0.92 -21.51
CA SER A 62 11.73 -0.50 -22.32
C SER A 62 12.80 0.18 -21.46
N GLY A 63 14.06 0.09 -21.87
CA GLY A 63 15.14 0.88 -21.27
C GLY A 63 15.06 2.36 -21.66
N GLY A 64 15.80 3.19 -20.94
CA GLY A 64 16.03 4.59 -21.31
C GLY A 64 14.95 5.58 -20.86
N TRP A 65 15.32 6.86 -20.96
CA TRP A 65 14.48 7.99 -20.58
C TRP A 65 13.74 8.51 -21.82
N ILE A 66 12.61 7.87 -22.15
CA ILE A 66 11.80 8.19 -23.34
C ILE A 66 10.47 8.84 -22.95
N PHE A 67 9.86 9.59 -23.87
CA PHE A 67 8.53 10.18 -23.66
C PHE A 67 7.78 10.20 -25.01
N PRO A 68 6.52 9.73 -25.08
CA PRO A 68 5.71 9.18 -23.99
C PRO A 68 6.02 7.70 -23.68
N VAL A 69 5.51 7.21 -22.55
CA VAL A 69 5.64 5.83 -22.07
C VAL A 69 4.27 5.24 -21.73
N TYR A 70 3.92 4.16 -22.41
CA TYR A 70 2.69 3.40 -22.13
C TYR A 70 2.94 1.93 -21.79
N ASN A 71 4.12 1.41 -22.12
CA ASN A 71 4.44 0.00 -21.93
C ASN A 71 5.04 -0.23 -20.53
N ILE A 72 4.19 -0.65 -19.61
CA ILE A 72 4.51 -0.87 -18.21
C ILE A 72 4.43 -2.35 -17.82
N LYS A 73 5.16 -2.73 -16.78
CA LYS A 73 5.06 -4.05 -16.17
C LYS A 73 5.27 -3.95 -14.67
N TRP A 74 4.72 -4.91 -13.93
CA TRP A 74 5.08 -5.11 -12.53
C TRP A 74 6.40 -5.88 -12.44
N GLU A 75 7.31 -5.40 -11.62
CA GLU A 75 8.61 -6.01 -11.36
C GLU A 75 8.93 -5.91 -9.87
N ARG A 76 9.86 -6.75 -9.40
CA ARG A 76 10.34 -6.69 -8.01
C ARG A 76 10.88 -5.29 -7.71
N THR A 77 10.46 -4.72 -6.59
CA THR A 77 11.00 -3.46 -6.07
C THR A 77 12.50 -3.58 -5.86
N SER A 78 13.27 -2.67 -6.48
CA SER A 78 14.74 -2.66 -6.41
C SER A 78 15.24 -1.29 -5.92
N PRO A 79 15.14 -1.01 -4.62
CA PRO A 79 15.57 0.26 -4.05
C PRO A 79 17.10 0.42 -4.16
N LYS A 80 17.56 1.68 -4.14
CA LYS A 80 19.00 2.01 -4.18
C LYS A 80 19.74 1.54 -2.93
N ASP A 81 19.08 1.53 -1.77
CA ASP A 81 19.64 0.99 -0.54
C ASP A 81 19.86 -0.53 -0.68
N ARG A 82 21.13 -0.94 -0.65
CA ARG A 82 21.53 -2.34 -0.89
C ARG A 82 21.01 -3.28 0.18
N SER A 83 21.00 -2.87 1.45
CA SER A 83 20.56 -3.68 2.58
C SER A 83 19.05 -3.95 2.49
N TYR A 84 18.27 -2.92 2.20
CA TYR A 84 16.82 -3.03 2.02
C TYR A 84 16.47 -3.83 0.77
N ASN A 85 17.21 -3.65 -0.33
CA ASN A 85 17.03 -4.44 -1.55
C ASN A 85 17.28 -5.94 -1.29
N GLU A 86 18.32 -6.27 -0.53
CA GLU A 86 18.61 -7.67 -0.17
C GLU A 86 17.52 -8.27 0.72
N ARG A 87 17.03 -7.51 1.71
CA ARG A 87 15.89 -7.94 2.56
C ARG A 87 14.63 -8.24 1.74
N ILE A 88 14.33 -7.44 0.70
CA ILE A 88 13.22 -7.70 -0.22
C ILE A 88 13.41 -9.03 -0.95
N LYS A 89 14.60 -9.28 -1.51
CA LYS A 89 14.91 -10.55 -2.19
C LYS A 89 14.79 -11.75 -1.26
N GLU A 90 15.39 -11.66 -0.07
CA GLU A 90 15.34 -12.71 0.95
C GLU A 90 13.90 -12.98 1.41
N THR A 91 13.06 -11.93 1.50
CA THR A 91 11.64 -12.06 1.86
C THR A 91 10.86 -12.79 0.76
N ILE A 92 11.04 -12.40 -0.51
CA ILE A 92 10.40 -13.07 -1.66
C ILE A 92 10.82 -14.54 -1.74
N GLN A 93 12.12 -14.83 -1.60
CA GLN A 93 12.63 -16.20 -1.63
C GLN A 93 12.06 -17.05 -0.49
N ALA A 94 11.96 -16.48 0.71
CA ALA A 94 11.40 -17.18 1.87
C ALA A 94 9.91 -17.52 1.67
N ILE A 95 9.12 -16.55 1.19
CA ILE A 95 7.71 -16.75 0.85
C ILE A 95 7.57 -17.81 -0.25
N ALA A 96 8.36 -17.71 -1.33
CA ALA A 96 8.33 -18.64 -2.44
C ALA A 96 8.68 -20.07 -2.03
N LYS A 97 9.64 -20.24 -1.09
CA LYS A 97 10.02 -21.56 -0.56
C LYS A 97 8.86 -22.18 0.22
N ILE A 98 8.29 -21.46 1.19
CA ILE A 98 7.16 -21.98 1.99
C ILE A 98 5.92 -22.21 1.13
N ALA A 99 5.66 -21.34 0.14
CA ALA A 99 4.53 -21.50 -0.77
C ALA A 99 4.50 -22.89 -1.43
N ARG A 100 5.65 -23.45 -1.80
CA ARG A 100 5.74 -24.79 -2.42
C ARG A 100 5.37 -25.93 -1.46
N GLU A 101 5.41 -25.69 -0.16
CA GLU A 101 5.16 -26.70 0.88
C GLU A 101 3.73 -26.62 1.46
N VAL A 102 2.88 -25.70 0.96
CA VAL A 102 1.52 -25.47 1.45
C VAL A 102 0.43 -25.79 0.42
N ASP A 103 -0.77 -26.08 0.93
CA ASP A 103 -1.95 -26.43 0.14
C ASP A 103 -2.76 -25.19 -0.28
N GLU A 104 -2.79 -24.16 0.57
CA GLU A 104 -3.51 -22.91 0.32
C GLU A 104 -2.76 -21.68 0.84
N ILE A 105 -3.16 -20.52 0.31
CA ILE A 105 -2.66 -19.21 0.72
C ILE A 105 -3.81 -18.38 1.29
N VAL A 106 -3.54 -17.63 2.34
CA VAL A 106 -4.49 -16.69 2.94
C VAL A 106 -3.84 -15.32 2.95
N VAL A 107 -4.43 -14.36 2.22
CA VAL A 107 -4.02 -12.96 2.28
C VAL A 107 -4.64 -12.32 3.52
N ALA A 108 -3.79 -11.80 4.39
CA ALA A 108 -4.14 -11.14 5.65
C ALA A 108 -3.39 -9.79 5.79
N CYS A 109 -3.21 -9.09 4.67
CA CYS A 109 -2.79 -7.69 4.66
C CYS A 109 -3.89 -6.78 5.23
N ASP A 110 -3.56 -5.52 5.51
CA ASP A 110 -4.49 -4.54 6.07
C ASP A 110 -5.76 -4.43 5.19
N TYR A 111 -6.93 -4.14 5.80
CA TYR A 111 -8.21 -4.15 5.10
C TYR A 111 -8.46 -2.85 4.32
N ASP A 112 -7.66 -2.63 3.29
CA ASP A 112 -7.77 -1.52 2.36
C ASP A 112 -7.36 -1.96 0.93
N ILE A 113 -7.37 -1.00 -0.01
CA ILE A 113 -7.00 -1.25 -1.42
C ILE A 113 -5.53 -1.65 -1.54
N GLU A 114 -4.63 -0.98 -0.81
CA GLU A 114 -3.18 -1.21 -0.89
C GLU A 114 -2.81 -2.60 -0.35
N GLY A 115 -3.36 -3.00 0.80
CA GLY A 115 -3.13 -4.31 1.40
C GLY A 115 -3.62 -5.44 0.49
N SER A 116 -4.76 -5.26 -0.16
CA SER A 116 -5.30 -6.25 -1.11
C SER A 116 -4.40 -6.38 -2.36
N LEU A 117 -3.88 -5.26 -2.87
CA LEU A 117 -2.92 -5.24 -3.97
C LEU A 117 -1.57 -5.85 -3.59
N ILE A 118 -1.03 -5.55 -2.40
CA ILE A 118 0.21 -6.15 -1.88
C ILE A 118 0.05 -7.66 -1.80
N GLY A 119 -1.02 -8.15 -1.17
CA GLY A 119 -1.31 -9.57 -1.05
C GLY A 119 -1.42 -10.26 -2.41
N TYR A 120 -2.16 -9.67 -3.35
CA TYR A 120 -2.27 -10.14 -4.72
C TYR A 120 -0.90 -10.27 -5.41
N ASN A 121 -0.07 -9.23 -5.34
CA ASN A 121 1.25 -9.22 -5.98
C ASN A 121 2.16 -10.30 -5.40
N VAL A 122 2.12 -10.53 -4.08
CA VAL A 122 2.88 -11.62 -3.45
C VAL A 122 2.39 -12.98 -3.95
N VAL A 123 1.07 -13.21 -3.98
CA VAL A 123 0.50 -14.47 -4.49
C VAL A 123 0.91 -14.69 -5.95
N LYS A 124 0.77 -13.67 -6.79
CA LYS A 124 1.09 -13.75 -8.22
C LYS A 124 2.55 -14.04 -8.49
N TYR A 125 3.45 -13.23 -7.91
CA TYR A 125 4.85 -13.18 -8.33
C TYR A 125 5.80 -13.95 -7.41
N ALA A 126 5.49 -14.10 -6.12
CA ALA A 126 6.33 -14.87 -5.19
C ALA A 126 5.84 -16.32 -5.09
N CYS A 127 4.53 -16.54 -5.00
CA CYS A 127 3.96 -17.88 -4.83
C CYS A 127 3.64 -18.57 -6.17
N GLY A 128 3.17 -17.80 -7.15
CA GLY A 128 2.81 -18.23 -8.50
C GLY A 128 1.30 -18.31 -8.73
N GLU A 129 0.88 -18.01 -9.95
CA GLU A 129 -0.53 -17.89 -10.36
C GLU A 129 -1.37 -19.16 -10.12
N LYS A 130 -0.73 -20.33 -10.05
CA LYS A 130 -1.37 -21.60 -9.68
C LYS A 130 -2.11 -21.54 -8.33
N TYR A 131 -1.73 -20.61 -7.45
CA TYR A 131 -2.38 -20.42 -6.16
C TYR A 131 -3.60 -19.49 -6.20
N PHE A 132 -3.95 -18.84 -7.30
CA PHE A 132 -5.12 -17.95 -7.34
C PHE A 132 -6.43 -18.67 -6.98
N LYS A 133 -6.61 -19.90 -7.47
CA LYS A 133 -7.77 -20.75 -7.12
C LYS A 133 -7.67 -21.38 -5.72
N LYS A 134 -6.52 -21.26 -5.06
CA LYS A 134 -6.22 -21.78 -3.72
C LYS A 134 -5.91 -20.66 -2.73
N SER A 135 -6.33 -19.43 -3.04
CA SER A 135 -6.08 -18.25 -2.24
C SER A 135 -7.39 -17.68 -1.69
N SER A 136 -7.38 -17.31 -0.42
CA SER A 136 -8.51 -16.71 0.31
C SER A 136 -8.09 -15.38 0.93
N ARG A 137 -9.06 -14.53 1.28
CA ARG A 137 -8.81 -13.20 1.87
C ARG A 137 -9.42 -13.10 3.26
N MET A 138 -8.58 -12.92 4.28
CA MET A 138 -9.02 -12.54 5.62
C MET A 138 -9.40 -11.06 5.64
N ILE A 139 -10.51 -10.73 6.28
CA ILE A 139 -10.98 -9.35 6.47
C ILE A 139 -11.09 -9.10 7.98
N PHE A 140 -10.40 -8.08 8.47
CA PHE A 140 -10.41 -7.68 9.87
C PHE A 140 -10.09 -6.19 10.01
N SER A 141 -10.69 -5.54 11.01
CA SER A 141 -10.42 -4.13 11.32
C SER A 141 -9.50 -3.95 12.54
N THR A 142 -9.31 -5.00 13.34
CA THR A 142 -8.44 -4.97 14.53
C THR A 142 -7.57 -6.21 14.61
N LEU A 143 -6.42 -6.09 15.28
CA LEU A 143 -5.49 -7.20 15.50
C LEU A 143 -5.73 -7.91 16.84
N THR A 144 -6.97 -7.89 17.35
CA THR A 144 -7.33 -8.60 18.58
C THR A 144 -7.48 -10.10 18.31
N ARG A 145 -7.20 -10.95 19.31
CA ARG A 145 -7.24 -12.41 19.14
C ARG A 145 -8.59 -12.92 18.65
N ASN A 146 -9.68 -12.38 19.22
CA ASN A 146 -11.04 -12.77 18.86
C ASN A 146 -11.39 -12.39 17.43
N GLU A 147 -11.03 -11.17 17.01
CA GLU A 147 -11.28 -10.69 15.65
C GLU A 147 -10.50 -11.51 14.62
N LEU A 148 -9.20 -11.75 14.86
CA LEU A 148 -8.37 -12.51 13.94
C LEU A 148 -8.83 -13.97 13.77
N ARG A 149 -9.32 -14.60 14.83
CA ARG A 149 -9.91 -15.94 14.77
C ARG A 149 -11.22 -15.95 13.96
N LYS A 150 -12.11 -14.98 14.22
CA LYS A 150 -13.36 -14.81 13.45
C LYS A 150 -13.06 -14.54 11.97
N ALA A 151 -12.10 -13.67 11.67
CA ALA A 151 -11.68 -13.33 10.32
C ALA A 151 -11.09 -14.52 9.58
N PHE A 152 -10.33 -15.37 10.26
CA PHE A 152 -9.81 -16.61 9.67
C PHE A 152 -10.94 -17.57 9.30
N ASP A 153 -11.94 -17.73 10.19
CA ASP A 153 -13.07 -18.63 9.95
C ASP A 153 -14.03 -18.10 8.88
N ARG A 154 -14.26 -16.79 8.81
CA ARG A 154 -15.19 -16.12 7.88
C ARG A 154 -14.53 -15.54 6.63
N ARG A 155 -13.26 -15.86 6.38
CA ARG A 155 -12.48 -15.35 5.25
C ARG A 155 -13.20 -15.58 3.91
N LEU A 156 -13.03 -14.67 2.97
CA LEU A 156 -13.52 -14.84 1.61
C LEU A 156 -12.85 -16.08 1.00
N LYS A 157 -13.63 -16.88 0.27
CA LYS A 157 -13.13 -18.12 -0.38
C LYS A 157 -12.18 -17.84 -1.54
N THR A 158 -12.17 -16.62 -2.05
CA THR A 158 -11.29 -16.13 -3.11
C THR A 158 -10.59 -14.86 -2.64
N LEU A 159 -9.63 -14.40 -3.44
CA LEU A 159 -9.16 -13.00 -3.35
C LEU A 159 -10.31 -12.03 -3.67
N ASP A 160 -10.20 -10.81 -3.15
CA ASP A 160 -11.11 -9.68 -3.34
C ASP A 160 -10.81 -8.95 -4.66
N TRP A 161 -11.03 -9.65 -5.78
CA TRP A 161 -10.70 -9.17 -7.12
C TRP A 161 -11.15 -7.75 -7.46
N PRO A 162 -12.38 -7.28 -7.12
CA PRO A 162 -12.76 -5.90 -7.42
C PRO A 162 -11.87 -4.85 -6.75
N VAL A 163 -11.44 -5.11 -5.51
CA VAL A 163 -10.55 -4.21 -4.73
C VAL A 163 -9.14 -4.25 -5.31
N ILE A 164 -8.67 -5.45 -5.67
CA ILE A 164 -7.37 -5.66 -6.32
C ILE A 164 -7.30 -4.92 -7.65
N GLU A 165 -8.30 -5.07 -8.51
CA GLU A 165 -8.33 -4.41 -9.82
C GLU A 165 -8.41 -2.88 -9.70
N ALA A 166 -9.17 -2.36 -8.73
CA ALA A 166 -9.17 -0.93 -8.43
C ALA A 166 -7.77 -0.43 -8.01
N GLY A 167 -7.06 -1.18 -7.16
CA GLY A 167 -5.69 -0.88 -6.74
C GLY A 167 -4.70 -0.92 -7.92
N LYS A 168 -4.76 -1.97 -8.75
CA LYS A 168 -3.92 -2.10 -9.95
C LYS A 168 -4.13 -0.91 -10.89
N MET A 169 -5.39 -0.61 -11.22
CA MET A 169 -5.72 0.50 -12.12
C MET A 169 -5.22 1.83 -11.57
N ARG A 170 -5.37 2.07 -10.27
CA ARG A 170 -4.86 3.29 -9.62
C ARG A 170 -3.34 3.41 -9.77
N HIS A 171 -2.60 2.35 -9.44
CA HIS A 171 -1.14 2.33 -9.57
C HIS A 171 -0.69 2.53 -11.02
N GLU A 172 -1.34 1.87 -11.97
CA GLU A 172 -1.03 1.98 -13.40
C GLU A 172 -1.27 3.40 -13.94
N ILE A 173 -2.43 4.00 -13.64
CA ILE A 173 -2.74 5.38 -14.04
C ILE A 173 -1.80 6.37 -13.36
N ASP A 174 -1.59 6.25 -12.05
CA ASP A 174 -0.74 7.18 -11.31
C ASP A 174 0.70 7.14 -11.84
N TRP A 175 1.20 5.94 -12.20
CA TRP A 175 2.51 5.78 -12.85
C TRP A 175 2.54 6.41 -14.25
N ILE A 176 1.54 6.13 -15.10
CA ILE A 176 1.48 6.65 -16.48
C ILE A 176 1.42 8.17 -16.46
N PHE A 177 0.51 8.76 -15.68
CA PHE A 177 0.40 10.22 -15.57
C PHE A 177 1.67 10.82 -14.98
N GLY A 178 2.17 10.25 -13.88
CA GLY A 178 3.33 10.77 -13.17
C GLY A 178 4.57 10.79 -14.05
N ILE A 179 4.92 9.66 -14.67
CA ILE A 179 6.12 9.54 -15.50
C ILE A 179 5.99 10.39 -16.76
N ASN A 180 4.87 10.33 -17.48
CA ASN A 180 4.73 11.06 -18.73
C ASN A 180 4.79 12.58 -18.51
N LEU A 181 3.96 13.11 -17.60
CA LEU A 181 3.90 14.55 -17.39
C LEU A 181 5.19 15.09 -16.75
N SER A 182 5.81 14.35 -15.82
CA SER A 182 7.11 14.76 -15.24
C SER A 182 8.21 14.80 -16.30
N ARG A 183 8.26 13.82 -17.21
CA ARG A 183 9.22 13.82 -18.32
C ARG A 183 8.95 14.93 -19.32
N ALA A 184 7.68 15.22 -19.65
CA ALA A 184 7.30 16.32 -20.51
C ALA A 184 7.77 17.68 -19.95
N LEU A 185 7.49 17.94 -18.67
CA LEU A 185 7.91 19.16 -17.97
C LEU A 185 9.44 19.29 -17.87
N THR A 186 10.12 18.19 -17.58
CA THR A 186 11.58 18.17 -17.52
C THR A 186 12.20 18.39 -18.92
N LEU A 187 11.60 17.81 -19.96
CA LEU A 187 12.02 18.03 -21.36
C LEU A 187 11.83 19.49 -21.79
N SER A 188 10.74 20.15 -21.39
CA SER A 188 10.53 21.56 -21.72
C SER A 188 11.56 22.46 -21.06
N LEU A 189 11.95 22.19 -19.81
CA LEU A 189 13.03 22.92 -19.14
C LEU A 189 14.38 22.74 -19.85
N ARG A 190 14.71 21.50 -20.25
CA ARG A 190 15.94 21.20 -20.98
C ARG A 190 16.05 21.94 -22.30
N ARG A 191 14.93 22.14 -23.01
CA ARG A 191 14.89 22.91 -24.27
C ARG A 191 15.23 24.38 -24.08
N VAL A 192 14.92 24.96 -22.91
CA VAL A 192 15.24 26.35 -22.57
C VAL A 192 16.57 26.51 -21.83
N GLY A 193 17.39 25.46 -21.81
CA GLY A 193 18.76 25.50 -21.28
C GLY A 193 18.93 24.96 -19.85
N ASP A 194 17.85 24.68 -19.12
CA ASP A 194 17.93 24.13 -17.77
C ASP A 194 18.04 22.60 -17.79
N ARG A 195 19.27 22.10 -17.61
CA ARG A 195 19.58 20.67 -17.70
C ARG A 195 19.59 19.94 -16.37
N GLU A 196 19.60 20.67 -15.26
CA GLU A 196 19.76 20.10 -13.91
C GLU A 196 18.43 19.88 -13.22
N ARG A 197 17.44 20.75 -13.45
CA ARG A 197 16.13 20.63 -12.78
C ARG A 197 15.34 19.45 -13.32
N ILE A 198 14.82 18.66 -12.38
CA ILE A 198 13.84 17.62 -12.63
C ILE A 198 12.52 18.10 -12.05
N LEU A 199 11.50 18.18 -12.89
CA LEU A 199 10.15 18.50 -12.44
C LEU A 199 9.35 17.22 -12.24
N SER A 200 8.61 17.17 -11.14
CA SER A 200 7.69 16.09 -10.84
C SER A 200 6.27 16.62 -10.78
N ILE A 201 5.34 15.86 -11.34
CA ILE A 201 3.90 16.08 -11.23
C ILE A 201 3.23 14.72 -11.19
N GLY A 202 2.09 14.65 -10.51
CA GLY A 202 1.25 13.46 -10.43
C GLY A 202 -0.19 13.80 -10.70
N ARG A 203 -1.00 12.78 -11.04
CA ARG A 203 -2.43 12.93 -11.33
C ARG A 203 -3.18 13.70 -10.24
N VAL A 204 -2.81 13.52 -8.97
CA VAL A 204 -3.38 14.24 -7.82
C VAL A 204 -2.51 15.41 -7.40
N GLN A 205 -1.18 15.25 -7.36
CA GLN A 205 -0.25 16.29 -6.90
C GLN A 205 -0.37 17.60 -7.71
N GLY A 206 -0.55 17.51 -9.03
CA GLY A 206 -0.71 18.68 -9.90
C GLY A 206 -1.96 19.50 -9.57
N PRO A 207 -3.17 18.90 -9.61
CA PRO A 207 -4.40 19.57 -9.19
C PRO A 207 -4.36 20.09 -7.76
N THR A 208 -3.75 19.36 -6.81
CA THR A 208 -3.61 19.83 -5.43
C THR A 208 -2.73 21.08 -5.33
N LEU A 209 -1.60 21.11 -6.04
CA LEU A 209 -0.74 22.29 -6.09
C LEU A 209 -1.47 23.48 -6.73
N LYS A 210 -2.28 23.23 -7.77
CA LYS A 210 -3.09 24.27 -8.42
C LYS A 210 -4.05 24.95 -7.43
N LEU A 211 -4.77 24.17 -6.62
CA LEU A 211 -5.71 24.72 -5.63
C LEU A 211 -5.01 25.65 -4.62
N LEU A 212 -3.80 25.28 -4.18
CA LEU A 212 -3.01 26.12 -3.28
C LEU A 212 -2.52 27.39 -3.98
N ALA A 213 -2.04 27.28 -5.22
CA ALA A 213 -1.58 28.42 -6.00
C ALA A 213 -2.72 29.41 -6.30
N GLU A 214 -3.91 28.93 -6.66
CA GLU A 214 -5.09 29.77 -6.87
C GLU A 214 -5.46 30.50 -5.57
N ARG A 215 -5.45 29.81 -4.43
CA ARG A 215 -5.74 30.44 -3.13
C ARG A 215 -4.73 31.52 -2.76
N GLU A 216 -3.45 31.28 -3.05
CA GLU A 216 -2.38 32.24 -2.80
C GLU A 216 -2.53 33.49 -3.69
N ILE A 217 -2.91 33.31 -4.96
CA ILE A 217 -3.21 34.43 -5.87
C ILE A 217 -4.41 35.23 -5.35
N ASP A 218 -5.49 34.58 -4.93
CA ASP A 218 -6.67 35.25 -4.38
C ASP A 218 -6.31 36.11 -3.16
N ILE A 219 -5.46 35.61 -2.26
CA ILE A 219 -5.02 36.35 -1.07
C ILE A 219 -4.18 37.56 -1.48
N ASN A 220 -3.21 37.37 -2.38
CA ASN A 220 -2.30 38.43 -2.81
C ASN A 220 -2.98 39.50 -3.68
N THR A 221 -4.11 39.17 -4.31
CA THR A 221 -4.90 40.09 -5.14
C THR A 221 -6.16 40.59 -4.44
N HIS A 222 -6.40 40.20 -3.19
CA HIS A 222 -7.57 40.61 -2.44
C HIS A 222 -7.55 42.11 -2.13
N VAL A 223 -8.53 42.84 -2.65
CA VAL A 223 -8.80 44.22 -2.26
C VAL A 223 -9.95 44.21 -1.24
N PRO A 224 -9.72 44.58 0.03
CA PRO A 224 -10.76 44.57 1.05
C PRO A 224 -11.84 45.60 0.74
N LEU A 225 -13.10 45.15 0.71
CA LEU A 225 -14.23 46.05 0.53
C LEU A 225 -14.67 46.61 1.89
N PRO A 226 -14.83 47.95 2.01
CA PRO A 226 -15.37 48.52 3.24
C PRO A 226 -16.79 48.00 3.46
N TYR A 227 -17.09 47.66 4.70
CA TYR A 227 -18.42 47.25 5.12
C TYR A 227 -18.71 47.81 6.52
N TRP A 228 -19.98 48.00 6.81
CA TRP A 228 -20.44 48.49 8.11
C TRP A 228 -21.04 47.35 8.91
N LYS A 229 -20.72 47.29 10.20
CA LYS A 229 -21.37 46.40 11.17
C LYS A 229 -21.97 47.25 12.27
N ALA A 230 -23.27 47.09 12.53
CA ALA A 230 -23.88 47.61 13.74
C ALA A 230 -23.40 46.77 14.93
N ARG A 231 -22.87 47.42 15.96
CA ARG A 231 -22.52 46.80 17.25
C ARG A 231 -23.38 47.45 18.32
N ALA A 232 -24.01 46.65 19.16
CA ALA A 232 -24.75 47.12 20.32
C ALA A 232 -24.13 46.52 21.57
N ILE A 233 -24.06 47.31 22.63
CA ILE A 233 -23.75 46.82 23.98
C ILE A 233 -25.07 46.90 24.73
N VAL A 234 -25.54 45.78 25.25
CA VAL A 234 -26.79 45.73 26.02
C VAL A 234 -26.42 45.62 27.49
N GLU A 235 -26.90 46.53 28.33
CA GLU A 235 -26.71 46.45 29.77
C GLU A 235 -28.01 45.98 30.43
N ILE A 236 -27.93 44.90 31.20
CA ILE A 236 -29.05 44.36 31.97
C ILE A 236 -28.57 44.20 33.41
N ASN A 237 -29.21 44.91 34.35
CA ASN A 237 -28.90 44.86 35.79
C ASN A 237 -27.41 45.14 36.11
N GLY A 238 -26.77 46.08 35.42
CA GLY A 238 -25.35 46.43 35.62
C GLY A 238 -24.35 45.50 34.93
N VAL A 239 -24.82 44.48 34.19
CA VAL A 239 -23.97 43.55 33.43
C VAL A 239 -24.05 43.88 31.94
N LYS A 240 -22.88 44.10 31.31
CA LYS A 240 -22.77 44.39 29.87
C LYS A 240 -22.66 43.11 29.06
N PHE A 241 -23.51 43.00 28.06
CA PHE A 241 -23.53 41.93 27.07
C PHE A 241 -23.02 42.45 25.73
N TYR A 242 -22.09 41.70 25.15
CA TYR A 242 -21.56 41.91 23.82
C TYR A 242 -22.07 40.74 22.96
N PRO A 243 -23.10 40.94 22.12
CA PRO A 243 -23.49 39.94 21.14
C PRO A 243 -22.40 39.73 20.08
#